data_AF-A0A6P7Y934-F1
#
_entry.id   AF-A0A6P7Y934-F1
#
_cell.length_a   1.000
_cell.length_b   1.000
_cell.length_c   1.000
_cell.angle_alpha   90.00
_cell.angle_beta   90.00
_cell.angle_gamma   90.00
#
_symmetry.space_group_name_H-M   'P 1'
#
loop_
_entity.id
_entity.type
_entity.pdbx_description
1 polymer ?
#
loop_
_entity_poly.entity_id
_entity_poly.type
_entity_poly.pdbx_seq_one_letter_code
_entity_poly.pdbx_strand_id
1 'polypeptide(L)'
;MSSCGVDVALRTDTQRKLAQFDRLRGKEVKPGEFWDIVIITAADKQQELAYQQQISEKIRRKELPLGVHYNVFADPPGAKIGNGGSTLYALQRLEALYGDKWTHFAIILIHAGGYSQRLPSASALGKIFTALPLGDPIYQMLELKLAIYIDFPSHMAPGVLITCADDIELYSSGTEHLRFDKPGITALAHPSSLTIGTTHGVFVLEPSASSEYQELEYRFCRSFLHKPNIEKMHRSGAVCRQIKNFHTGDSAHSRRLDSEIVYTDSLFYMDSNTATLLLSFFKEAGTLHCEIDAYGDFLQALGSEASQEYTTDTSNVTKEEAQLIEVREKIFFLLKGTPFNVIVLNNSKFYHIGTTQEYLYHLTSDIKLKSELNFQSKTFSIFPAKAENCGERACIIQSILDAGCSIAPGSVVEYSRLGPHVSVGENSIISSSCLAATVDLLPNSFVSSLSLNIEGRVMYTTIVCGVNDNLKNNVKLLSELQHLQFFGISFLECLNLWGLRVSGHLFSGNGASLSLWNARIFPVCCTMDESVALSAKMLRAVQSKLALKVYDGKYFSIEEMLSYKDVKDMLKFRHQLYEEISVHQLKEKSSL
;
A
#
# COMPACT_ATOMS: atom_id res chain seq x y z
N MET A 1 -16.10 -24.69 16.45
CA MET A 1 -16.88 -24.02 15.40
C MET A 1 -16.40 -24.53 14.04
N SER A 2 -17.31 -24.78 13.09
CA SER A 2 -16.92 -25.19 11.73
C SER A 2 -16.26 -24.00 11.00
N SER A 3 -15.35 -24.27 10.05
CA SER A 3 -14.69 -23.22 9.24
C SER A 3 -15.68 -22.27 8.55
N CYS A 4 -16.89 -22.76 8.24
CA CYS A 4 -17.97 -21.97 7.63
C CYS A 4 -18.50 -20.86 8.55
N GLY A 5 -18.52 -21.05 9.88
CA GLY A 5 -19.01 -20.02 10.81
C GLY A 5 -18.04 -18.86 11.02
N VAL A 6 -16.73 -19.15 11.00
CA VAL A 6 -15.65 -18.18 11.24
C VAL A 6 -15.59 -17.13 10.11
N ASP A 7 -15.66 -17.58 8.85
CA ASP A 7 -15.64 -16.68 7.69
C ASP A 7 -16.94 -15.82 7.59
N VAL A 8 -18.08 -16.29 8.12
CA VAL A 8 -19.33 -15.51 8.18
C VAL A 8 -19.24 -14.37 9.21
N ALA A 9 -18.67 -14.64 10.39
CA ALA A 9 -18.49 -13.61 11.42
C ALA A 9 -17.59 -12.49 10.91
N LEU A 10 -16.44 -12.84 10.31
CA LEU A 10 -15.49 -11.90 9.72
C LEU A 10 -16.15 -10.98 8.67
N ARG A 11 -16.93 -11.56 7.75
CA ARG A 11 -17.64 -10.80 6.72
C ARG A 11 -18.69 -9.88 7.34
N THR A 12 -19.46 -10.38 8.31
CA THR A 12 -20.51 -9.60 8.99
C THR A 12 -19.91 -8.38 9.69
N ASP A 13 -18.81 -8.58 10.42
CA ASP A 13 -18.09 -7.50 11.10
C ASP A 13 -17.48 -6.51 10.13
N THR A 14 -16.91 -6.98 9.02
CA THR A 14 -16.38 -6.12 7.96
C THR A 14 -17.49 -5.22 7.39
N GLN A 15 -18.64 -5.79 7.04
CA GLN A 15 -19.76 -5.01 6.51
C GLN A 15 -20.34 -4.03 7.54
N ARG A 16 -20.40 -4.41 8.82
CA ARG A 16 -20.79 -3.50 9.91
C ARG A 16 -19.86 -2.29 9.99
N LYS A 17 -18.54 -2.52 9.97
CA LYS A 17 -17.50 -1.47 10.04
C LYS A 17 -17.61 -0.51 8.86
N LEU A 18 -17.70 -1.03 7.64
CA LEU A 18 -17.91 -0.22 6.42
C LEU A 18 -19.19 0.62 6.52
N ALA A 19 -20.32 0.00 6.88
CA ALA A 19 -21.59 0.71 7.03
C ALA A 19 -21.55 1.77 8.15
N GLN A 20 -20.79 1.53 9.21
CA GLN A 20 -20.59 2.52 10.27
C GLN A 20 -19.77 3.71 9.78
N PHE A 21 -18.72 3.48 9.01
CA PHE A 21 -17.92 4.55 8.41
C PHE A 21 -18.76 5.39 7.45
N ASP A 22 -19.52 4.76 6.56
CA ASP A 22 -20.44 5.45 5.64
C ASP A 22 -21.47 6.32 6.37
N ARG A 23 -21.92 5.92 7.57
CA ARG A 23 -22.82 6.74 8.38
C ARG A 23 -22.15 8.00 8.93
N LEU A 24 -20.83 8.02 9.11
CA LEU A 24 -20.05 9.16 9.61
C LEU A 24 -19.54 10.08 8.51
N ARG A 25 -19.41 9.60 7.26
CA ARG A 25 -18.96 10.40 6.12
C ARG A 25 -19.77 11.71 6.00
N GLY A 26 -19.08 12.84 5.94
CA GLY A 26 -19.70 14.16 5.83
C GLY A 26 -20.41 14.69 7.06
N LYS A 27 -20.30 14.02 8.22
CA LYS A 27 -20.90 14.44 9.49
C LYS A 27 -19.83 14.78 10.51
N GLU A 28 -20.15 15.72 11.38
CA GLU A 28 -19.30 16.06 12.52
C GLU A 28 -19.36 14.95 13.56
N VAL A 29 -18.20 14.38 13.90
CA VAL A 29 -18.05 13.34 14.91
C VAL A 29 -17.86 13.95 16.29
N LYS A 30 -18.36 13.30 17.33
CA LYS A 30 -18.11 13.73 18.71
C LYS A 30 -16.80 13.14 19.24
N PRO A 31 -16.19 13.75 20.27
CA PRO A 31 -15.03 13.17 20.95
C PRO A 31 -15.29 11.71 21.38
N GLY A 32 -14.37 10.81 21.03
CA GLY A 32 -14.45 9.39 21.32
C GLY A 32 -15.34 8.55 20.38
N GLU A 33 -16.08 9.16 19.44
CA GLU A 33 -16.82 8.42 18.40
C GLU A 33 -15.91 7.97 17.24
N PHE A 34 -14.81 8.70 17.02
CA PHE A 34 -13.87 8.48 15.93
C PHE A 34 -12.47 9.01 16.33
N TRP A 35 -11.49 8.90 15.43
CA TRP A 35 -10.14 9.44 15.61
C TRP A 35 -10.17 10.95 15.85
N ASP A 36 -9.41 11.44 16.83
CA ASP A 36 -9.20 12.89 17.02
C ASP A 36 -8.26 13.44 15.94
N ILE A 37 -7.20 12.67 15.63
CA ILE A 37 -6.19 13.03 14.63
C ILE A 37 -5.90 11.84 13.71
N VAL A 38 -5.88 12.13 12.41
CA VAL A 38 -5.40 11.22 11.37
C VAL A 38 -4.14 11.81 10.77
N ILE A 39 -3.01 11.12 10.90
CA ILE A 39 -1.72 11.50 10.34
C ILE A 39 -1.39 10.59 9.17
N ILE A 40 -0.97 11.20 8.06
CA ILE A 40 -0.41 10.49 6.92
C ILE A 40 1.03 10.96 6.71
N THR A 41 2.00 10.04 6.70
CA THR A 41 3.38 10.41 6.38
C THR A 41 3.59 10.52 4.88
N ALA A 42 4.48 11.42 4.45
CA ALA A 42 4.88 11.61 3.07
C ALA A 42 6.41 11.61 2.97
N ALA A 43 6.97 11.15 1.85
CA ALA A 43 8.41 11.08 1.62
C ALA A 43 9.06 12.44 1.37
N ASP A 44 8.29 13.41 0.88
CA ASP A 44 8.78 14.74 0.56
C ASP A 44 7.65 15.79 0.56
N LYS A 45 8.02 17.06 0.41
CA LYS A 45 7.08 18.18 0.42
C LYS A 45 6.10 18.17 -0.76
N GLN A 46 6.50 17.67 -1.93
CA GLN A 46 5.59 17.58 -3.08
C GLN A 46 4.51 16.51 -2.83
N GLN A 47 4.90 15.36 -2.26
CA GLN A 47 3.97 14.31 -1.86
C GLN A 47 3.05 14.78 -0.73
N GLU A 48 3.56 15.55 0.24
CA GLU A 48 2.71 16.15 1.28
C GLU A 48 1.63 17.07 0.69
N LEU A 49 2.00 17.95 -0.24
CA LEU A 49 1.04 18.83 -0.94
C LEU A 49 0.00 18.02 -1.72
N ALA A 50 0.41 16.93 -2.37
CA ALA A 50 -0.49 16.04 -3.09
C ALA A 50 -1.52 15.38 -2.18
N TYR A 51 -1.07 14.89 -1.03
CA TYR A 51 -1.93 14.23 -0.05
C TYR A 51 -2.89 15.22 0.59
N GLN A 52 -2.40 16.43 0.94
CA GLN A 52 -3.25 17.51 1.47
C GLN A 52 -4.35 17.92 0.49
N GLN A 53 -4.05 18.03 -0.80
CA GLN A 53 -5.04 18.33 -1.84
C GLN A 53 -6.09 17.21 -1.95
N GLN A 54 -5.66 15.95 -1.96
CA GLN A 54 -6.58 14.81 -2.02
C GLN A 54 -7.49 14.75 -0.79
N ILE A 55 -6.96 14.91 0.43
CA ILE A 55 -7.75 14.95 1.67
C ILE A 55 -8.75 16.11 1.65
N SER A 56 -8.31 17.31 1.26
CA SER A 56 -9.17 18.49 1.21
C SER A 56 -10.35 18.29 0.26
N GLU A 57 -10.09 17.67 -0.90
CA GLU A 57 -11.12 17.35 -1.88
C GLU A 57 -12.10 16.29 -1.36
N LYS A 58 -11.60 15.27 -0.65
CA LYS A 58 -12.46 14.27 0.01
C LYS A 58 -13.37 14.88 1.07
N ILE A 59 -12.84 15.76 1.91
CA ILE A 59 -13.63 16.50 2.90
C ILE A 59 -14.70 17.34 2.19
N ARG A 60 -14.33 18.07 1.12
CA ARG A 60 -15.27 18.87 0.31
C ARG A 60 -16.41 18.02 -0.27
N ARG A 61 -16.09 16.80 -0.73
CA ARG A 61 -17.05 15.83 -1.26
C ARG A 61 -17.79 15.03 -0.19
N LYS A 62 -17.56 15.32 1.10
CA LYS A 62 -18.15 14.60 2.24
C LYS A 62 -17.78 13.11 2.26
N GLU A 63 -16.63 12.76 1.72
CA GLU A 63 -16.10 11.39 1.68
C GLU A 63 -15.38 11.00 2.99
N LEU A 64 -15.10 11.96 3.87
CA LEU A 64 -14.48 11.74 5.17
C LEU A 64 -15.35 12.33 6.29
N PRO A 65 -15.30 11.79 7.52
CA PRO A 65 -15.90 12.43 8.70
C PRO A 65 -15.38 13.86 8.93
N LEU A 66 -16.23 14.73 9.47
CA LEU A 66 -15.90 16.11 9.84
C LEU A 66 -15.59 16.18 11.35
N GLY A 67 -14.89 17.23 11.79
CA GLY A 67 -14.48 17.39 13.20
C GLY A 67 -13.16 16.69 13.55
N VAL A 68 -12.53 16.02 12.58
CA VAL A 68 -11.26 15.30 12.72
C VAL A 68 -10.11 16.16 12.19
N HIS A 69 -8.96 16.11 12.87
CA HIS A 69 -7.74 16.77 12.37
C HIS A 69 -6.96 15.86 11.43
N TYR A 70 -7.08 16.11 10.11
CA TYR A 70 -6.29 15.42 9.10
C TYR A 70 -4.98 16.16 8.84
N ASN A 71 -3.86 15.53 9.20
CA ASN A 71 -2.53 16.08 9.01
C ASN A 71 -1.72 15.21 8.04
N VAL A 72 -0.90 15.87 7.22
CA VAL A 72 0.12 15.20 6.41
C VAL A 72 1.46 15.78 6.78
N PHE A 73 2.44 14.91 7.06
CA PHE A 73 3.79 15.32 7.40
C PHE A 73 4.80 14.71 6.42
N ALA A 74 5.48 15.56 5.68
CA ALA A 74 6.65 15.18 4.90
C ALA A 74 7.83 14.84 5.80
N ASP A 75 8.59 13.81 5.44
CA ASP A 75 9.92 13.59 5.98
C ASP A 75 10.80 14.84 5.75
N PRO A 76 11.69 15.18 6.71
CA PRO A 76 12.61 16.29 6.56
C PRO A 76 13.56 16.07 5.37
N PRO A 77 14.03 17.14 4.71
CA PRO A 77 15.00 17.02 3.63
C PRO A 77 16.31 16.41 4.16
N GLY A 78 16.91 15.50 3.40
CA GLY A 78 18.18 14.88 3.76
C GLY A 78 18.20 13.39 3.45
N ALA A 79 18.89 12.62 4.29
CA ALA A 79 18.92 11.17 4.20
C ALA A 79 17.53 10.57 4.46
N LYS A 80 17.28 9.39 3.88
CA LYS A 80 16.06 8.64 4.17
C LYS A 80 16.06 8.21 5.64
N ILE A 81 14.99 8.51 6.37
CA ILE A 81 14.90 8.25 7.82
C ILE A 81 14.09 7.00 8.19
N GLY A 82 13.48 6.33 7.21
CA GLY A 82 12.66 5.13 7.42
C GLY A 82 11.32 5.43 8.12
N ASN A 83 10.42 4.44 8.17
CA ASN A 83 9.08 4.64 8.75
C ASN A 83 9.12 4.93 10.27
N GLY A 84 10.11 4.40 11.00
CA GLY A 84 10.35 4.72 12.40
C GLY A 84 10.83 6.16 12.57
N GLY A 85 11.72 6.63 11.69
CA GLY A 85 12.11 8.04 11.65
C GLY A 85 10.93 8.95 11.33
N SER A 86 10.09 8.59 10.36
CA SER A 86 8.85 9.33 10.05
C SER A 86 7.90 9.38 11.25
N THR A 87 7.79 8.31 12.03
CA THR A 87 7.02 8.30 13.30
C THR A 87 7.57 9.32 14.28
N LEU A 88 8.89 9.30 14.54
CA LEU A 88 9.54 10.23 15.47
C LEU A 88 9.34 11.68 15.05
N TYR A 89 9.51 11.96 13.76
CA TYR A 89 9.26 13.27 13.20
C TYR A 89 7.78 13.69 13.33
N ALA A 90 6.83 12.78 13.07
CA ALA A 90 5.41 13.06 13.25
C ALA A 90 5.04 13.42 14.70
N LEU A 91 5.65 12.77 15.69
CA LEU A 91 5.47 13.12 17.12
C LEU A 91 5.96 14.55 17.41
N GLN A 92 7.10 14.95 16.83
CA GLN A 92 7.60 16.32 16.95
C GLN A 92 6.64 17.33 16.29
N ARG A 93 6.06 16.98 15.13
CA ARG A 93 5.07 17.81 14.45
C ARG A 93 3.77 17.93 15.24
N LEU A 94 3.31 16.85 15.87
CA LEU A 94 2.15 16.87 16.77
C LEU A 94 2.35 17.84 17.93
N GLU A 95 3.49 17.75 18.61
CA GLU A 95 3.78 18.67 19.71
C GLU A 95 3.88 20.12 19.23
N ALA A 96 4.50 20.37 18.09
CA ALA A 96 4.58 21.71 17.52
C ALA A 96 3.20 22.32 17.17
N LEU A 97 2.21 21.49 16.80
CA LEU A 97 0.86 21.94 16.43
C LEU A 97 -0.10 22.02 17.61
N TYR A 98 0.00 21.12 18.58
CA TYR A 98 -1.00 20.93 19.63
C TYR A 98 -0.47 21.18 21.05
N GLY A 99 0.85 21.38 21.22
CA GLY A 99 1.51 21.38 22.53
C GLY A 99 1.24 20.06 23.27
N ASP A 100 1.25 20.06 24.59
CA ASP A 100 1.05 18.84 25.38
C ASP A 100 -0.31 18.16 25.19
N LYS A 101 -1.29 18.85 24.57
CA LYS A 101 -2.64 18.30 24.34
C LYS A 101 -2.66 17.06 23.46
N TRP A 102 -1.65 16.87 22.59
CA TRP A 102 -1.65 15.69 21.71
C TRP A 102 -1.61 14.37 22.49
N THR A 103 -1.04 14.37 23.70
CA THR A 103 -0.99 13.22 24.61
C THR A 103 -2.36 12.81 25.18
N HIS A 104 -3.42 13.55 24.86
CA HIS A 104 -4.79 13.25 25.28
C HIS A 104 -5.67 12.79 24.12
N PHE A 105 -5.12 12.64 22.92
CA PHE A 105 -5.86 12.27 21.71
C PHE A 105 -5.74 10.79 21.36
N ALA A 106 -6.78 10.28 20.70
CA ALA A 106 -6.74 9.05 19.93
C ALA A 106 -6.22 9.35 18.52
N ILE A 107 -4.97 8.96 18.24
CA ILE A 107 -4.28 9.29 16.99
C ILE A 107 -4.03 8.03 16.17
N ILE A 108 -4.34 8.08 14.88
CA ILE A 108 -3.85 7.10 13.90
C ILE A 108 -2.78 7.74 13.02
N LEU A 109 -1.65 7.05 12.89
CA LEU A 109 -0.51 7.42 12.05
C LEU A 109 -0.33 6.34 10.98
N ILE A 110 -0.53 6.74 9.72
CA ILE A 110 -0.47 5.88 8.56
C ILE A 110 0.82 6.16 7.79
N HIS A 111 1.69 5.16 7.71
CA HIS A 111 2.92 5.25 6.92
C HIS A 111 2.62 5.16 5.43
N ALA A 112 2.56 6.32 4.78
CA ALA A 112 2.30 6.45 3.35
C ALA A 112 3.47 7.07 2.56
N GLY A 113 4.58 7.36 3.25
CA GLY A 113 5.83 7.83 2.65
C GLY A 113 6.55 6.71 1.90
N GLY A 114 6.83 6.93 0.62
CA GLY A 114 7.60 6.00 -0.21
C GLY A 114 7.40 6.20 -1.71
N TYR A 115 8.25 5.55 -2.50
CA TYR A 115 8.22 5.63 -3.97
C TYR A 115 7.29 4.60 -4.64
N SER A 116 6.75 3.63 -3.88
CA SER A 116 5.89 2.55 -4.41
C SER A 116 6.48 1.84 -5.64
N GLN A 117 7.79 1.58 -5.66
CA GLN A 117 8.50 1.06 -6.85
C GLN A 117 7.97 -0.28 -7.38
N ARG A 118 7.23 -1.03 -6.56
CA ARG A 118 6.61 -2.31 -6.92
C ARG A 118 5.16 -2.17 -7.40
N LEU A 119 4.52 -1.02 -7.21
CA LEU A 119 3.20 -0.65 -7.73
C LEU A 119 3.28 0.79 -8.29
N PRO A 120 3.77 0.97 -9.53
CA PRO A 120 4.11 2.30 -10.04
C PRO A 120 2.92 3.25 -10.18
N SER A 121 1.69 2.72 -10.30
CA SER A 121 0.45 3.53 -10.33
C SER A 121 0.23 4.31 -9.02
N ALA A 122 0.82 3.83 -7.91
CA ALA A 122 0.76 4.46 -6.61
C ALA A 122 1.95 5.41 -6.32
N SER A 123 2.92 5.55 -7.24
CA SER A 123 4.16 6.31 -7.01
C SER A 123 3.95 7.83 -7.02
N ALA A 124 3.13 8.34 -7.95
CA ALA A 124 2.95 9.78 -8.12
C ALA A 124 1.97 10.39 -7.10
N LEU A 125 0.81 9.75 -6.91
CA LEU A 125 -0.28 10.25 -6.07
C LEU A 125 -0.40 9.56 -4.70
N GLY A 126 0.43 8.54 -4.44
CA GLY A 126 0.58 7.91 -3.13
C GLY A 126 -0.21 6.61 -2.95
N LYS A 127 0.40 5.65 -2.27
CA LYS A 127 -0.20 4.34 -1.98
C LYS A 127 -1.47 4.40 -1.13
N ILE A 128 -1.57 5.35 -0.20
CA ILE A 128 -2.76 5.53 0.64
C ILE A 128 -4.00 6.00 -0.15
N PHE A 129 -3.79 6.46 -1.40
CA PHE A 129 -4.84 6.85 -2.33
C PHE A 129 -5.02 5.83 -3.47
N THR A 130 -4.58 4.58 -3.27
CA THR A 130 -4.87 3.47 -4.20
C THR A 130 -6.38 3.22 -4.22
N ALA A 131 -6.96 3.10 -5.41
CA ALA A 131 -8.39 2.89 -5.58
C ALA A 131 -8.80 1.47 -5.20
N LEU A 132 -10.01 1.34 -4.67
CA LEU A 132 -10.58 0.04 -4.36
C LEU A 132 -11.96 -0.10 -5.03
N PRO A 133 -12.33 -1.30 -5.47
CA PRO A 133 -13.60 -1.55 -6.14
C PRO A 133 -14.78 -1.67 -5.16
N LEU A 134 -14.95 -0.67 -4.30
CA LEU A 134 -16.04 -0.61 -3.31
C LEU A 134 -16.45 0.84 -3.04
N GLY A 135 -17.69 1.03 -2.57
CA GLY A 135 -18.24 2.35 -2.24
C GLY A 135 -18.82 3.12 -3.43
N ASP A 136 -19.64 4.13 -3.12
CA ASP A 136 -20.21 5.08 -4.09
C ASP A 136 -20.26 6.49 -3.47
N PRO A 137 -19.33 7.41 -3.82
CA PRO A 137 -18.16 7.22 -4.67
C PRO A 137 -17.14 6.22 -4.09
N ILE A 138 -16.21 5.76 -4.93
CA ILE A 138 -15.22 4.73 -4.59
C ILE A 138 -14.47 5.04 -3.29
N TYR A 139 -14.13 4.00 -2.54
CA TYR A 139 -13.14 4.11 -1.49
C TYR A 139 -11.74 4.10 -2.11
N GLN A 140 -10.83 4.80 -1.43
CA GLN A 140 -9.41 4.55 -1.55
C GLN A 140 -8.91 3.87 -0.27
N MET A 141 -7.64 3.51 -0.23
CA MET A 141 -7.07 2.83 0.94
C MET A 141 -7.24 3.66 2.24
N LEU A 142 -7.23 4.99 2.16
CA LEU A 142 -7.50 5.87 3.29
C LEU A 142 -8.86 5.57 3.95
N GLU A 143 -9.95 5.59 3.18
CA GLU A 143 -11.28 5.29 3.71
C GLU A 143 -11.36 3.87 4.24
N LEU A 144 -10.76 2.90 3.54
CA LEU A 144 -10.79 1.52 4.00
C LEU A 144 -10.08 1.38 5.35
N LYS A 145 -8.88 1.94 5.53
CA LYS A 145 -8.15 1.90 6.81
C LYS A 145 -8.96 2.52 7.93
N LEU A 146 -9.53 3.70 7.69
CA LEU A 146 -10.37 4.40 8.66
C LEU A 146 -11.64 3.63 9.00
N ALA A 147 -12.24 2.93 8.03
CA ALA A 147 -13.43 2.12 8.23
C ALA A 147 -13.14 0.83 9.01
N ILE A 148 -12.07 0.11 8.65
CA ILE A 148 -11.70 -1.16 9.30
C ILE A 148 -11.30 -0.96 10.77
N TYR A 149 -10.72 0.19 11.09
CA TYR A 149 -10.30 0.53 12.45
C TYR A 149 -11.32 1.39 13.22
N ILE A 150 -12.56 1.46 12.74
CA ILE A 150 -13.58 2.36 13.30
C ILE A 150 -13.95 2.06 14.77
N ASP A 151 -13.71 0.84 15.24
CA ASP A 151 -14.02 0.43 16.61
C ASP A 151 -12.94 0.82 17.62
N PHE A 152 -11.74 1.19 17.15
CA PHE A 152 -10.60 1.43 18.06
C PHE A 152 -10.76 2.70 18.89
N PRO A 153 -11.14 3.87 18.35
CA PRO A 153 -11.19 5.11 19.12
C PRO A 153 -12.07 5.04 20.39
N SER A 154 -13.20 4.32 20.35
CA SER A 154 -14.09 4.16 21.50
C SER A 154 -13.56 3.21 22.59
N HIS A 155 -12.50 2.45 22.28
CA HIS A 155 -11.90 1.44 23.15
C HIS A 155 -10.38 1.62 23.31
N MET A 156 -9.86 2.78 22.94
CA MET A 156 -8.45 3.12 22.95
C MET A 156 -8.19 4.25 23.95
N ALA A 157 -7.22 4.05 24.84
CA ALA A 157 -6.69 5.13 25.66
C ALA A 157 -5.91 6.13 24.79
N PRO A 158 -5.70 7.38 25.23
CA PRO A 158 -4.90 8.33 24.48
C PRO A 158 -3.52 7.79 24.10
N GLY A 159 -3.18 7.92 22.83
CA GLY A 159 -1.96 7.36 22.25
C GLY A 159 -1.97 7.32 20.74
N VAL A 160 -1.01 6.62 20.15
CA VAL A 160 -0.74 6.62 18.71
C VAL A 160 -0.80 5.20 18.17
N LEU A 161 -1.78 4.92 17.30
CA LEU A 161 -1.84 3.71 16.49
C LEU A 161 -0.99 3.90 15.22
N ILE A 162 -0.10 2.96 14.92
CA ILE A 162 0.80 2.97 13.77
C ILE A 162 0.41 1.83 12.82
N THR A 163 0.24 2.14 11.53
CA THR A 163 -0.14 1.19 10.48
C THR A 163 0.46 1.57 9.13
N CYS A 164 0.49 0.63 8.18
CA CYS A 164 0.89 0.86 6.80
C CYS A 164 -0.29 1.32 5.92
N ALA A 165 0.01 1.61 4.66
CA ALA A 165 -0.96 2.10 3.67
C ALA A 165 -1.21 1.12 2.50
N ASP A 166 -0.70 -0.10 2.59
CA ASP A 166 -0.64 -1.08 1.50
C ASP A 166 -1.10 -2.49 1.93
N ASP A 167 -1.65 -2.60 3.12
CA ASP A 167 -2.21 -3.81 3.72
C ASP A 167 -3.68 -3.61 4.12
N ILE A 168 -4.40 -4.73 4.22
CA ILE A 168 -5.80 -4.77 4.65
C ILE A 168 -5.93 -5.86 5.72
N GLU A 169 -6.33 -5.47 6.92
CA GLU A 169 -6.47 -6.32 8.09
C GLU A 169 -7.94 -6.50 8.42
N LEU A 170 -8.54 -7.58 7.93
CA LEU A 170 -9.91 -7.92 8.30
C LEU A 170 -9.87 -8.74 9.58
N TYR A 171 -10.74 -8.42 10.53
CA TYR A 171 -10.82 -9.17 11.78
C TYR A 171 -12.25 -9.20 12.31
N SER A 172 -12.55 -10.27 13.05
CA SER A 172 -13.70 -10.42 13.92
C SER A 172 -13.22 -10.46 15.36
N SER A 173 -13.92 -9.76 16.25
CA SER A 173 -13.64 -9.81 17.69
C SER A 173 -14.70 -10.62 18.45
N GLY A 174 -15.59 -11.32 17.74
CA GLY A 174 -16.67 -12.10 18.34
C GLY A 174 -17.60 -11.21 19.17
N THR A 175 -17.84 -11.58 20.43
CA THR A 175 -18.65 -10.78 21.36
C THR A 175 -17.81 -9.82 22.21
N GLU A 176 -16.50 -9.83 22.06
CA GLU A 176 -15.60 -8.96 22.82
C GLU A 176 -15.24 -7.70 22.04
N HIS A 177 -14.92 -6.64 22.77
CA HIS A 177 -14.36 -5.42 22.21
C HIS A 177 -12.84 -5.46 22.30
N LEU A 178 -12.16 -5.17 21.18
CA LEU A 178 -10.73 -4.97 21.15
C LEU A 178 -10.38 -3.65 21.87
N ARG A 179 -9.46 -3.69 22.84
CA ARG A 179 -9.13 -2.53 23.68
C ARG A 179 -7.63 -2.24 23.65
N PHE A 180 -7.29 -0.97 23.47
CA PHE A 180 -5.93 -0.45 23.60
C PHE A 180 -5.83 0.36 24.91
N ASP A 181 -5.91 -0.33 26.05
CA ASP A 181 -5.93 0.27 27.39
C ASP A 181 -4.77 -0.15 28.30
N LYS A 182 -3.81 -0.92 27.76
CA LYS A 182 -2.61 -1.36 28.46
C LYS A 182 -1.46 -0.37 28.28
N PRO A 183 -0.60 -0.20 29.30
CA PRO A 183 0.58 0.65 29.19
C PRO A 183 1.60 0.05 28.22
N GLY A 184 2.50 0.90 27.71
CA GLY A 184 3.57 0.52 26.79
C GLY A 184 3.10 0.42 25.34
N ILE A 185 3.50 -0.67 24.67
CA ILE A 185 3.17 -0.95 23.28
C ILE A 185 2.25 -2.17 23.20
N THR A 186 1.19 -2.08 22.39
CA THR A 186 0.26 -3.17 22.13
C THR A 186 0.16 -3.43 20.63
N ALA A 187 0.62 -4.59 20.17
CA ALA A 187 0.58 -4.97 18.75
C ALA A 187 -0.58 -5.91 18.41
N LEU A 188 -1.04 -5.91 17.16
CA LEU A 188 -1.95 -6.93 16.65
C LEU A 188 -1.18 -8.09 16.01
N ALA A 189 -1.68 -9.30 16.24
CA ALA A 189 -1.09 -10.54 15.77
C ALA A 189 -2.10 -11.37 14.96
N HIS A 190 -1.66 -11.82 13.79
CA HIS A 190 -2.50 -12.56 12.83
C HIS A 190 -1.93 -13.95 12.57
N PRO A 191 -2.75 -15.02 12.54
CA PRO A 191 -2.29 -16.34 12.16
C PRO A 191 -1.91 -16.38 10.68
N SER A 192 -0.66 -16.71 10.41
CA SER A 192 -0.04 -16.65 9.09
C SER A 192 0.74 -17.93 8.77
N SER A 193 0.95 -18.18 7.47
CA SER A 193 1.86 -19.25 7.03
C SER A 193 3.30 -18.89 7.36
N LEU A 194 4.16 -19.91 7.47
CA LEU A 194 5.60 -19.69 7.68
C LEU A 194 6.21 -18.85 6.54
N THR A 195 5.71 -18.99 5.30
CA THR A 195 6.15 -18.19 4.15
C THR A 195 5.80 -16.71 4.32
N ILE A 196 4.62 -16.37 4.83
CA ILE A 196 4.29 -14.97 5.13
C ILE A 196 5.22 -14.43 6.22
N GLY A 197 5.51 -15.26 7.23
CA GLY A 197 6.44 -14.92 8.31
C GLY A 197 7.85 -14.53 7.82
N THR A 198 8.31 -14.96 6.64
CA THR A 198 9.65 -14.56 6.16
C THR A 198 9.71 -13.15 5.61
N THR A 199 8.55 -12.51 5.43
CA THR A 199 8.42 -11.16 4.87
C THR A 199 7.85 -10.15 5.89
N HIS A 200 7.39 -10.64 7.04
CA HIS A 200 6.78 -9.85 8.11
C HIS A 200 7.50 -10.08 9.45
N GLY A 201 7.17 -9.28 10.44
CA GLY A 201 7.52 -9.56 11.82
C GLY A 201 6.78 -10.77 12.37
N VAL A 202 7.42 -11.52 13.26
CA VAL A 202 6.85 -12.71 13.90
C VAL A 202 6.97 -12.58 15.41
N PHE A 203 5.85 -12.77 16.11
CA PHE A 203 5.83 -12.76 17.58
C PHE A 203 6.20 -14.12 18.16
N VAL A 204 7.08 -14.11 19.17
CA VAL A 204 7.29 -15.24 20.08
C VAL A 204 6.42 -15.01 21.30
N LEU A 205 5.28 -15.69 21.38
CA LEU A 205 4.27 -15.48 22.42
C LEU A 205 4.44 -16.44 23.61
N GLU A 206 4.16 -15.96 24.82
CA GLU A 206 3.99 -16.82 26.00
C GLU A 206 2.79 -17.76 25.80
N PRO A 207 2.81 -19.03 26.25
CA PRO A 207 1.71 -19.99 26.07
C PRO A 207 0.34 -19.41 26.45
N SER A 208 -0.72 -19.80 25.71
CA SER A 208 -2.07 -19.34 26.04
C SER A 208 -2.49 -19.90 27.41
N ALA A 209 -3.13 -19.06 28.22
CA ALA A 209 -3.65 -19.46 29.52
C ALA A 209 -4.88 -20.38 29.41
N SER A 210 -5.55 -20.37 28.26
CA SER A 210 -6.73 -21.19 27.97
C SER A 210 -6.40 -22.29 26.95
N SER A 211 -7.02 -23.46 27.12
CA SER A 211 -7.04 -24.50 26.07
C SER A 211 -8.18 -24.33 25.07
N GLU A 212 -9.13 -23.42 25.34
CA GLU A 212 -10.27 -23.16 24.47
C GLU A 212 -9.95 -22.12 23.40
N TYR A 213 -10.51 -22.30 22.21
CA TYR A 213 -10.36 -21.34 21.12
C TYR A 213 -11.09 -20.04 21.43
N GLN A 214 -10.36 -18.92 21.35
CA GLN A 214 -10.91 -17.58 21.43
C GLN A 214 -10.62 -16.83 20.12
N GLU A 215 -11.57 -16.05 19.60
CA GLU A 215 -11.32 -15.24 18.39
C GLU A 215 -10.31 -14.12 18.65
N LEU A 216 -10.28 -13.62 19.89
CA LEU A 216 -9.40 -12.57 20.38
C LEU A 216 -8.75 -13.03 21.69
N GLU A 217 -7.42 -12.91 21.80
CA GLU A 217 -6.67 -13.23 23.02
C GLU A 217 -5.64 -12.12 23.33
N TYR A 218 -5.49 -11.74 24.60
CA TYR A 218 -4.39 -10.89 25.05
C TYR A 218 -3.25 -11.78 25.55
N ARG A 219 -2.07 -11.67 24.93
CA ARG A 219 -0.88 -12.44 25.29
C ARG A 219 0.33 -11.54 25.48
N PHE A 220 1.25 -11.99 26.33
CA PHE A 220 2.57 -11.38 26.44
C PHE A 220 3.49 -11.92 25.35
N CYS A 221 4.37 -11.07 24.87
CA CYS A 221 5.38 -11.42 23.88
C CYS A 221 6.77 -11.46 24.54
N ARG A 222 7.46 -12.59 24.36
CA ARG A 222 8.82 -12.80 24.85
C ARG A 222 9.83 -12.06 23.98
N SER A 223 9.66 -12.15 22.66
CA SER A 223 10.50 -11.44 21.68
C SER A 223 9.77 -11.28 20.35
N PHE A 224 10.17 -10.26 19.59
CA PHE A 224 9.72 -10.03 18.22
C PHE A 224 10.87 -10.32 17.25
N LEU A 225 10.57 -11.04 16.17
CA LEU A 225 11.54 -11.38 15.13
C LEU A 225 11.20 -10.60 13.87
N HIS A 226 12.06 -9.70 13.41
CA HIS A 226 11.80 -8.96 12.17
C HIS A 226 12.23 -9.78 10.94
N LYS A 227 11.27 -10.19 10.10
CA LYS A 227 11.49 -10.93 8.84
C LYS A 227 12.40 -12.15 8.98
N PRO A 228 12.16 -13.06 9.95
CA PRO A 228 13.02 -14.20 10.19
C PRO A 228 12.92 -15.22 9.06
N ASN A 229 13.98 -16.01 8.85
CA ASN A 229 13.84 -17.24 8.08
C ASN A 229 13.08 -18.32 8.89
N ILE A 230 12.57 -19.34 8.20
CA ILE A 230 11.77 -20.42 8.81
C ILE A 230 12.54 -21.13 9.95
N GLU A 231 13.83 -21.38 9.77
CA GLU A 231 14.68 -22.02 10.79
C GLU A 231 14.76 -21.19 12.09
N LYS A 232 14.84 -19.86 11.98
CA LYS A 232 14.82 -18.95 13.13
C LYS A 232 13.46 -19.00 13.83
N MET A 233 12.35 -19.05 13.09
CA MET A 233 11.01 -19.19 13.68
C MET A 233 10.88 -20.46 14.54
N HIS A 234 11.37 -21.61 14.05
CA HIS A 234 11.36 -22.85 14.84
C HIS A 234 12.25 -22.77 16.07
N ARG A 235 13.50 -22.31 15.91
CA ARG A 235 14.47 -22.23 17.02
C ARG A 235 14.03 -21.29 18.12
N SER A 236 13.37 -20.19 17.77
CA SER A 236 12.83 -19.23 18.73
C SER A 236 11.50 -19.65 19.35
N GLY A 237 10.92 -20.78 18.92
CA GLY A 237 9.62 -21.26 19.43
C GLY A 237 8.43 -20.41 18.99
N ALA A 238 8.52 -19.70 17.86
CA ALA A 238 7.41 -18.91 17.32
C ALA A 238 6.35 -19.77 16.63
N VAL A 239 6.72 -20.96 16.16
CA VAL A 239 5.86 -21.84 15.37
C VAL A 239 4.83 -22.52 16.28
N CYS A 240 3.56 -22.31 15.95
CA CYS A 240 2.42 -22.93 16.62
C CYS A 240 1.78 -23.99 15.71
N ARG A 241 1.19 -25.02 16.31
CA ARG A 241 0.40 -26.02 15.56
C ARG A 241 -1.08 -25.68 15.66
N GLN A 242 -1.72 -25.44 14.51
CA GLN A 242 -3.16 -25.20 14.46
C GLN A 242 -3.89 -26.50 14.10
N ILE A 243 -4.78 -26.96 14.98
CA ILE A 243 -5.64 -28.11 14.72
C ILE A 243 -6.88 -27.62 13.97
N LYS A 244 -6.93 -27.81 12.64
CA LYS A 244 -8.14 -27.53 11.85
C LYS A 244 -9.05 -28.76 11.86
N ASN A 245 -10.18 -28.67 12.55
CA ASN A 245 -11.23 -29.69 12.49
C ASN A 245 -12.06 -29.50 11.20
N PHE A 246 -11.75 -30.27 10.16
CA PHE A 246 -12.63 -30.37 8.99
C PHE A 246 -13.74 -31.39 9.27
N HIS A 247 -14.99 -30.94 9.28
CA HIS A 247 -16.14 -31.83 9.12
C HIS A 247 -16.46 -31.91 7.63
N THR A 248 -15.91 -32.91 6.94
CA THR A 248 -16.48 -33.34 5.67
C THR A 248 -17.75 -34.11 6.00
N GLY A 249 -18.89 -33.64 5.50
CA GLY A 249 -20.11 -34.44 5.49
C GLY A 249 -19.82 -35.79 4.83
N ASP A 250 -20.29 -36.85 5.47
CA ASP A 250 -20.11 -38.27 5.18
C ASP A 250 -18.81 -38.96 5.66
N SER A 251 -19.04 -39.87 6.62
CA SER A 251 -18.18 -40.97 7.09
C SER A 251 -16.86 -40.63 7.83
N ALA A 252 -16.94 -40.74 9.18
CA ALA A 252 -15.98 -41.32 10.14
C ALA A 252 -14.45 -41.12 10.03
N HIS A 253 -13.91 -40.24 9.19
CA HIS A 253 -12.47 -39.93 9.15
C HIS A 253 -12.23 -38.41 9.09
N SER A 254 -12.18 -37.77 10.27
CA SER A 254 -11.61 -36.42 10.39
C SER A 254 -10.10 -36.50 10.06
N ARG A 255 -9.70 -36.11 8.85
CA ARG A 255 -8.28 -35.91 8.55
C ARG A 255 -7.79 -34.68 9.31
N ARG A 256 -7.00 -34.91 10.36
CA ARG A 256 -6.23 -33.86 11.05
C ARG A 256 -5.09 -33.46 10.13
N LEU A 257 -5.16 -32.28 9.52
CA LEU A 257 -3.95 -31.64 8.98
C LEU A 257 -3.39 -30.74 10.07
N ASP A 258 -2.26 -31.16 10.63
CA ASP A 258 -1.42 -30.28 11.44
C ASP A 258 -0.78 -29.27 10.50
N SER A 259 -1.31 -28.05 10.44
CA SER A 259 -0.65 -26.94 9.73
C SER A 259 0.10 -26.09 10.73
N GLU A 260 1.41 -25.96 10.52
CA GLU A 260 2.25 -25.02 11.25
C GLU A 260 1.90 -23.58 10.83
N ILE A 261 1.75 -22.72 11.83
CA ILE A 261 1.48 -21.31 11.66
C ILE A 261 2.44 -20.50 12.53
N VAL A 262 2.56 -19.22 12.22
CA VAL A 262 3.18 -18.20 13.08
C VAL A 262 2.20 -17.04 13.26
N TYR A 263 2.43 -16.22 14.28
CA TYR A 263 1.69 -14.97 14.46
C TYR A 263 2.51 -13.80 13.92
N THR A 264 1.98 -13.14 12.88
CA THR A 264 2.65 -12.00 12.24
C THR A 264 2.03 -10.67 12.65
N ASP A 265 2.84 -9.61 12.57
CA ASP A 265 2.41 -8.24 12.82
C ASP A 265 1.63 -7.63 11.65
N SER A 266 0.97 -6.51 11.95
CA SER A 266 0.31 -5.63 10.99
C SER A 266 0.38 -4.17 11.45
N LEU A 267 0.01 -3.93 12.71
CA LEU A 267 -0.06 -2.61 13.31
C LEU A 267 0.22 -2.68 14.82
N PHE A 268 0.54 -1.54 15.42
CA PHE A 268 0.71 -1.45 16.87
C PHE A 268 0.30 -0.09 17.41
N TYR A 269 -0.17 -0.08 18.65
CA TYR A 269 -0.49 1.08 19.46
C TYR A 269 0.65 1.38 20.41
N MET A 270 0.99 2.66 20.57
CA MET A 270 1.87 3.17 21.62
C MET A 270 1.04 4.05 22.55
N ASP A 271 1.12 3.78 23.86
CA ASP A 271 0.53 4.69 24.83
C ASP A 271 1.21 6.07 24.82
N SER A 272 0.52 7.07 25.37
CA SER A 272 1.01 8.45 25.38
C SER A 272 2.36 8.60 26.10
N ASN A 273 2.65 7.79 27.11
CA ASN A 273 3.92 7.81 27.83
C ASN A 273 5.07 7.32 26.93
N THR A 274 4.87 6.20 26.23
CA THR A 274 5.87 5.63 25.31
C THR A 274 6.08 6.55 24.12
N ALA A 275 5.02 7.14 23.57
CA ALA A 275 5.13 8.13 22.50
C ALA A 275 5.91 9.39 22.96
N THR A 276 5.69 9.85 24.19
CA THR A 276 6.43 10.99 24.77
C THR A 276 7.91 10.66 25.02
N LEU A 277 8.21 9.42 25.42
CA LEU A 277 9.57 8.92 25.59
C LEU A 277 10.34 8.95 24.27
N LEU A 278 9.73 8.44 23.19
CA LEU A 278 10.30 8.47 21.84
C LEU A 278 10.48 9.89 21.30
N LEU A 279 9.52 10.79 21.55
CA LEU A 279 9.65 12.21 21.21
C LEU A 279 10.84 12.87 21.93
N SER A 280 11.01 12.61 23.23
CA SER A 280 12.12 13.14 24.01
C SER A 280 13.47 12.69 23.44
N PHE A 281 13.58 11.39 23.13
CA PHE A 281 14.75 10.84 22.44
C PHE A 281 15.03 11.56 21.10
N PHE A 282 14.00 11.75 20.27
CA PHE A 282 14.18 12.40 18.97
C PHE A 282 14.64 13.86 19.09
N LYS A 283 14.14 14.59 20.08
CA LYS A 283 14.60 15.96 20.38
C LYS A 283 16.07 16.00 20.79
N GLU A 284 16.52 15.04 21.58
CA GLU A 284 17.93 14.91 22.00
C GLU A 284 18.83 14.49 20.84
N ALA A 285 18.38 13.55 20.01
CA ALA A 285 19.12 13.06 18.85
C ALA A 285 19.24 14.12 17.74
N GLY A 286 18.25 15.00 17.60
CA GLY A 286 18.19 16.00 16.53
C GLY A 286 17.78 15.40 15.19
N THR A 287 18.40 15.85 14.11
CA THR A 287 18.09 15.34 12.76
C THR A 287 18.67 13.94 12.58
N LEU A 288 17.82 12.99 12.22
CA LEU A 288 18.26 11.63 11.87
C LEU A 288 18.92 11.60 10.48
N HIS A 289 20.03 10.88 10.38
CA HIS A 289 20.77 10.67 9.14
C HIS A 289 20.84 9.18 8.74
N CYS A 290 19.96 8.35 9.30
CA CYS A 290 19.90 6.92 9.08
C CYS A 290 18.45 6.41 9.06
N GLU A 291 18.22 5.26 8.43
CA GLU A 291 16.91 4.62 8.34
C GLU A 291 16.58 3.87 9.63
N ILE A 292 15.50 4.29 10.30
CA ILE A 292 14.90 3.58 11.43
C ILE A 292 13.60 2.92 10.97
N ASP A 293 13.45 1.64 11.28
CA ASP A 293 12.24 0.86 11.00
C ASP A 293 11.37 0.78 12.28
N ALA A 294 10.12 1.23 12.23
CA ALA A 294 9.24 1.24 13.40
C ALA A 294 9.00 -0.18 13.96
N TYR A 295 8.94 -1.19 13.11
CA TYR A 295 8.72 -2.57 13.53
C TYR A 295 10.06 -3.22 13.91
N GLY A 296 11.07 -3.06 13.07
CA GLY A 296 12.41 -3.61 13.25
C GLY A 296 13.17 -3.00 14.43
N ASP A 297 12.99 -1.73 14.73
CA ASP A 297 13.76 -1.03 15.78
C ASP A 297 12.92 -0.74 17.03
N PHE A 298 11.60 -0.52 16.93
CA PHE A 298 10.78 -0.34 18.15
C PHE A 298 10.33 -1.68 18.73
N LEU A 299 9.75 -2.58 17.93
CA LEU A 299 9.20 -3.83 18.47
C LEU A 299 10.29 -4.85 18.86
N GLN A 300 11.42 -4.93 18.14
CA GLN A 300 12.53 -5.83 18.54
C GLN A 300 13.22 -5.39 19.84
N ALA A 301 13.05 -4.13 20.25
CA ALA A 301 13.56 -3.65 21.54
C ALA A 301 12.72 -4.11 22.75
N LEU A 302 11.60 -4.76 22.50
CA LEU A 302 10.60 -5.14 23.50
C LEU A 302 10.56 -6.64 23.78
N GLY A 303 10.01 -6.98 24.94
CA GLY A 303 9.85 -8.35 25.41
C GLY A 303 10.96 -8.78 26.38
N SER A 304 10.69 -9.83 27.16
CA SER A 304 11.60 -10.35 28.19
C SER A 304 12.88 -10.95 27.61
N GLU A 305 12.86 -11.39 26.35
CA GLU A 305 13.96 -12.00 25.60
C GLU A 305 14.52 -11.03 24.52
N ALA A 306 14.24 -9.73 24.61
CA ALA A 306 14.77 -8.73 23.68
C ALA A 306 16.30 -8.70 23.70
N SER A 307 16.92 -8.66 22.52
CA SER A 307 18.37 -8.61 22.35
C SER A 307 18.79 -7.46 21.44
N GLN A 308 19.90 -6.81 21.77
CA GLN A 308 20.46 -5.72 20.95
C GLN A 308 21.10 -6.21 19.65
N GLU A 309 21.24 -7.52 19.43
CA GLU A 309 21.94 -8.09 18.26
C GLU A 309 21.41 -7.57 16.91
N TYR A 310 20.10 -7.29 16.81
CA TYR A 310 19.50 -6.77 15.57
C TYR A 310 20.04 -5.40 15.16
N THR A 311 20.57 -4.61 16.11
CA THR A 311 21.02 -3.22 15.84
C THR A 311 22.15 -3.18 14.79
N THR A 312 22.91 -4.27 14.69
CA THR A 312 24.00 -4.47 13.72
C THR A 312 23.56 -5.08 12.40
N ASP A 313 22.29 -5.51 12.28
CA ASP A 313 21.75 -6.09 11.05
C ASP A 313 21.37 -5.00 10.04
N THR A 314 22.18 -4.86 9.00
CA THR A 314 21.99 -3.88 7.93
C THR A 314 21.22 -4.42 6.72
N SER A 315 20.76 -5.68 6.75
CA SER A 315 20.09 -6.32 5.61
C SER A 315 18.80 -5.61 5.15
N ASN A 316 18.17 -4.85 6.05
CA ASN A 316 16.87 -4.20 5.84
C ASN A 316 16.95 -2.69 5.53
N VAL A 317 18.14 -2.08 5.51
CA VAL A 317 18.30 -0.65 5.19
C VAL A 317 18.66 -0.44 3.71
N THR A 318 18.25 0.69 3.14
CA THR A 318 18.56 1.01 1.72
C THR A 318 20.01 1.44 1.58
N LYS A 319 20.55 2.12 2.59
CA LYS A 319 21.94 2.57 2.65
C LYS A 319 22.48 2.43 4.08
N GLU A 320 23.68 1.88 4.19
CA GLU A 320 24.41 1.83 5.46
C GLU A 320 24.97 3.22 5.77
N GLU A 321 24.43 3.84 6.83
CA GLU A 321 24.85 5.16 7.30
C GLU A 321 25.64 5.00 8.61
N ALA A 322 26.67 5.84 8.81
CA ALA A 322 27.62 5.67 9.92
C ALA A 322 26.98 5.68 11.32
N GLN A 323 25.88 6.42 11.49
CA GLN A 323 25.16 6.56 12.77
C GLN A 323 24.10 5.48 13.00
N LEU A 324 23.87 4.57 12.04
CA LEU A 324 22.75 3.62 12.10
C LEU A 324 22.78 2.75 13.37
N ILE A 325 23.91 2.10 13.64
CA ILE A 325 24.05 1.19 14.78
C ILE A 325 23.88 1.94 16.10
N GLU A 326 24.54 3.08 16.25
CA GLU A 326 24.48 3.90 17.46
C GLU A 326 23.04 4.36 17.78
N VAL A 327 22.30 4.82 16.76
CA VAL A 327 20.91 5.27 16.93
C VAL A 327 20.01 4.10 17.31
N ARG A 328 20.18 2.93 16.67
CA ARG A 328 19.41 1.71 17.00
C ARG A 328 19.70 1.19 18.40
N GLU A 329 20.95 1.20 18.84
CA GLU A 329 21.33 0.84 20.22
C GLU A 329 20.68 1.78 21.23
N LYS A 330 20.69 3.10 20.96
CA LYS A 330 20.01 4.09 21.83
C LYS A 330 18.50 3.81 21.92
N ILE A 331 17.84 3.54 20.79
CA ILE A 331 16.42 3.17 20.76
C ILE A 331 16.18 1.87 21.54
N PHE A 332 17.04 0.86 21.38
CA PHE A 332 16.95 -0.39 22.12
C PHE A 332 16.98 -0.15 23.64
N PHE A 333 17.97 0.57 24.14
CA PHE A 333 18.09 0.84 25.58
C PHE A 333 16.99 1.75 26.11
N LEU A 334 16.48 2.67 25.28
CA LEU A 334 15.35 3.52 25.63
C LEU A 334 14.06 2.72 25.86
N LEU A 335 13.77 1.78 24.96
CA LEU A 335 12.52 1.02 24.97
C LEU A 335 12.60 -0.25 25.83
N LYS A 336 13.80 -0.75 26.13
CA LYS A 336 13.99 -1.96 26.94
C LYS A 336 13.27 -1.85 28.28
N GLY A 337 12.39 -2.81 28.56
CA GLY A 337 11.57 -2.85 29.78
C GLY A 337 10.22 -2.16 29.66
N THR A 338 9.92 -1.50 28.53
CA THR A 338 8.57 -1.04 28.21
C THR A 338 7.65 -2.25 28.08
N PRO A 339 6.44 -2.24 28.69
CA PRO A 339 5.51 -3.35 28.57
C PRO A 339 5.14 -3.63 27.11
N PHE A 340 5.13 -4.91 26.75
CA PHE A 340 4.79 -5.36 25.41
C PHE A 340 3.63 -6.34 25.42
N ASN A 341 2.50 -5.86 24.94
CA ASN A 341 1.25 -6.60 24.87
C ASN A 341 0.99 -6.99 23.42
N VAL A 342 0.37 -8.14 23.21
CA VAL A 342 -0.07 -8.59 21.88
C VAL A 342 -1.53 -9.01 21.95
N ILE A 343 -2.34 -8.45 21.05
CA ILE A 343 -3.71 -8.89 20.82
C ILE A 343 -3.70 -9.85 19.64
N VAL A 344 -3.89 -11.12 19.93
CA VAL A 344 -3.97 -12.19 18.93
C VAL A 344 -5.38 -12.23 18.37
N LEU A 345 -5.50 -12.04 17.06
CA LEU A 345 -6.76 -12.10 16.31
C LEU A 345 -6.82 -13.41 15.54
N ASN A 346 -7.28 -14.46 16.20
CA ASN A 346 -7.39 -15.81 15.63
C ASN A 346 -8.41 -15.89 14.48
N ASN A 347 -9.38 -14.98 14.44
CA ASN A 347 -10.28 -14.79 13.30
C ASN A 347 -9.95 -13.50 12.55
N SER A 348 -8.84 -13.52 11.81
CA SER A 348 -8.42 -12.40 10.98
C SER A 348 -7.80 -12.84 9.65
N LYS A 349 -7.72 -11.90 8.72
CA LYS A 349 -7.06 -12.03 7.42
C LYS A 349 -6.17 -10.82 7.19
N PHE A 350 -5.04 -11.07 6.57
CA PHE A 350 -4.07 -10.06 6.17
C PHE A 350 -3.87 -10.16 4.66
N TYR A 351 -4.11 -9.05 3.96
CA TYR A 351 -3.92 -8.94 2.52
C TYR A 351 -2.95 -7.81 2.22
N HIS A 352 -1.89 -8.09 1.47
CA HIS A 352 -0.95 -7.07 1.02
C HIS A 352 -1.22 -6.76 -0.46
N ILE A 353 -1.32 -5.47 -0.80
CA ILE A 353 -1.59 -5.00 -2.16
C ILE A 353 -0.47 -4.08 -2.69
N GLY A 354 0.74 -4.21 -2.16
CA GLY A 354 1.86 -3.32 -2.42
C GLY A 354 2.67 -3.62 -3.71
N THR A 355 2.30 -4.66 -4.46
CA THR A 355 2.90 -4.99 -5.77
C THR A 355 1.86 -5.03 -6.89
N THR A 356 2.29 -4.84 -8.14
CA THR A 356 1.45 -4.99 -9.34
C THR A 356 0.75 -6.36 -9.39
N GLN A 357 1.47 -7.43 -9.05
CA GLN A 357 0.92 -8.80 -9.05
C GLN A 357 -0.17 -8.98 -7.99
N GLU A 358 0.09 -8.55 -6.76
CA GLU A 358 -0.88 -8.64 -5.67
C GLU A 358 -2.10 -7.77 -5.95
N TYR A 359 -1.90 -6.52 -6.39
CA TYR A 359 -2.98 -5.61 -6.76
C TYR A 359 -3.90 -6.22 -7.82
N LEU A 360 -3.30 -6.77 -8.89
CA LEU A 360 -4.03 -7.43 -9.96
C LEU A 360 -4.79 -8.66 -9.45
N TYR A 361 -4.13 -9.53 -8.69
CA TYR A 361 -4.73 -10.76 -8.14
C TYR A 361 -5.91 -10.44 -7.22
N HIS A 362 -5.71 -9.56 -6.23
CA HIS A 362 -6.71 -9.24 -5.22
C HIS A 362 -7.95 -8.55 -5.78
N LEU A 363 -7.80 -7.72 -6.81
CA LEU A 363 -8.92 -6.99 -7.41
C LEU A 363 -9.70 -7.78 -8.45
N THR A 364 -9.16 -8.89 -8.98
CA THR A 364 -9.77 -9.61 -10.11
C THR A 364 -10.03 -11.10 -9.85
N SER A 365 -9.20 -11.74 -9.04
CA SER A 365 -9.15 -13.20 -8.90
C SER A 365 -9.36 -13.70 -7.47
N ASP A 366 -9.12 -12.87 -6.45
CA ASP A 366 -9.30 -13.24 -5.05
C ASP A 366 -10.78 -13.22 -4.63
N ILE A 367 -11.40 -14.40 -4.71
CA ILE A 367 -12.81 -14.61 -4.34
C ILE A 367 -13.05 -14.32 -2.85
N LYS A 368 -12.06 -14.55 -1.98
CA LYS A 368 -12.22 -14.37 -0.53
C LYS A 368 -12.29 -12.89 -0.20
N LEU A 369 -11.26 -12.13 -0.61
CA LEU A 369 -11.24 -10.69 -0.39
C LEU A 369 -12.46 -10.01 -1.03
N LYS A 370 -12.82 -10.42 -2.25
CA LYS A 370 -14.03 -9.94 -2.93
C LYS A 370 -15.29 -10.17 -2.11
N SER A 371 -15.47 -11.35 -1.52
CA SER A 371 -16.63 -11.68 -0.69
C SER A 371 -16.62 -10.90 0.63
N GLU A 372 -15.47 -10.80 1.29
CA GLU A 372 -15.31 -10.17 2.60
C GLU A 372 -15.57 -8.65 2.53
N LEU A 373 -15.00 -7.96 1.54
CA LEU A 373 -15.17 -6.52 1.31
C LEU A 373 -16.34 -6.15 0.39
N ASN A 374 -17.01 -7.14 -0.21
CA ASN A 374 -18.06 -6.95 -1.21
C ASN A 374 -17.59 -6.14 -2.44
N PHE A 375 -16.40 -6.48 -2.95
CA PHE A 375 -15.84 -5.83 -4.15
C PHE A 375 -16.74 -6.01 -5.37
N GLN A 376 -16.93 -4.92 -6.11
CA GLN A 376 -17.72 -4.88 -7.34
C GLN A 376 -16.79 -4.94 -8.55
N SER A 377 -17.15 -5.69 -9.59
CA SER A 377 -16.33 -5.71 -10.82
C SER A 377 -16.31 -4.35 -11.54
N LYS A 378 -17.33 -3.51 -11.31
CA LYS A 378 -17.46 -2.18 -11.89
C LYS A 378 -17.89 -1.22 -10.78
N THR A 379 -17.09 -0.22 -10.49
CA THR A 379 -17.36 0.74 -9.41
C THR A 379 -17.22 2.17 -9.93
N PHE A 380 -18.27 2.97 -9.72
CA PHE A 380 -18.31 4.39 -10.06
C PHE A 380 -17.74 4.68 -11.47
N SER A 381 -18.25 4.02 -12.50
CA SER A 381 -17.66 4.07 -13.86
C SER A 381 -18.75 4.14 -14.93
N ILE A 382 -18.44 4.70 -16.10
CA ILE A 382 -19.31 4.65 -17.28
C ILE A 382 -18.89 3.47 -18.16
N PHE A 383 -19.84 2.58 -18.41
CA PHE A 383 -19.62 1.37 -19.19
C PHE A 383 -20.88 1.01 -19.99
N PRO A 384 -20.82 0.96 -21.34
CA PRO A 384 -21.99 0.68 -22.17
C PRO A 384 -22.52 -0.74 -21.98
N ALA A 385 -23.84 -0.89 -21.89
CA ALA A 385 -24.50 -2.20 -21.74
C ALA A 385 -24.15 -3.20 -22.85
N LYS A 386 -23.87 -2.74 -24.08
CA LYS A 386 -23.46 -3.61 -25.20
C LYS A 386 -22.04 -4.19 -25.06
N ALA A 387 -21.26 -3.74 -24.07
CA ALA A 387 -19.96 -4.31 -23.74
C ALA A 387 -20.06 -5.37 -22.62
N GLU A 388 -21.25 -5.96 -22.39
CA GLU A 388 -21.46 -7.11 -21.47
C GLU A 388 -20.55 -8.33 -21.74
N ASN A 389 -19.86 -8.38 -22.89
CA ASN A 389 -18.83 -9.37 -23.20
C ASN A 389 -17.42 -9.05 -22.63
N CYS A 390 -17.23 -7.92 -21.93
CA CYS A 390 -16.03 -7.74 -21.10
C CYS A 390 -16.05 -8.80 -20.00
N GLY A 391 -15.02 -9.65 -19.96
CA GLY A 391 -14.99 -10.81 -19.08
C GLY A 391 -15.40 -10.45 -17.66
N GLU A 392 -16.29 -11.25 -17.05
CA GLU A 392 -16.88 -11.04 -15.70
C GLU A 392 -15.86 -10.78 -14.56
N ARG A 393 -14.57 -10.97 -14.87
CA ARG A 393 -13.40 -10.83 -13.98
C ARG A 393 -12.53 -9.61 -14.26
N ALA A 394 -12.92 -8.69 -15.14
CA ALA A 394 -12.26 -7.39 -15.25
C ALA A 394 -12.74 -6.47 -14.11
N CYS A 395 -11.85 -5.64 -13.59
CA CYS A 395 -12.12 -4.67 -12.54
C CYS A 395 -12.01 -3.25 -13.10
N ILE A 396 -13.11 -2.49 -13.06
CA ILE A 396 -13.19 -1.14 -13.61
C ILE A 396 -13.55 -0.17 -12.49
N ILE A 397 -12.68 0.81 -12.24
CA ILE A 397 -12.80 1.74 -11.10
C ILE A 397 -12.66 3.19 -11.59
N GLN A 398 -13.65 4.05 -11.33
CA GLN A 398 -13.64 5.47 -11.73
C GLN A 398 -13.11 5.73 -13.16
N SER A 399 -13.65 5.00 -14.13
CA SER A 399 -13.19 5.03 -15.51
C SER A 399 -14.36 5.18 -16.50
N ILE A 400 -14.05 5.65 -17.71
CA ILE A 400 -15.00 5.85 -18.80
C ILE A 400 -14.55 5.01 -19.99
N LEU A 401 -15.37 4.05 -20.40
CA LEU A 401 -15.09 3.17 -21.52
C LEU A 401 -16.13 3.38 -22.62
N ASP A 402 -15.68 3.54 -23.87
CA ASP A 402 -16.56 3.62 -25.04
C ASP A 402 -17.02 2.23 -25.50
N ALA A 403 -18.13 2.17 -26.26
CA ALA A 403 -18.85 0.93 -26.55
C ALA A 403 -18.08 -0.11 -27.39
N GLY A 404 -17.03 0.29 -28.10
CA GLY A 404 -16.17 -0.62 -28.87
C GLY A 404 -14.93 -1.13 -28.11
N CYS A 405 -14.70 -0.66 -26.87
CA CYS A 405 -13.57 -1.09 -26.06
C CYS A 405 -13.75 -2.53 -25.58
N SER A 406 -12.66 -3.31 -25.57
CA SER A 406 -12.64 -4.67 -25.03
C SER A 406 -11.59 -4.82 -23.93
N ILE A 407 -12.03 -5.31 -22.76
CA ILE A 407 -11.15 -5.60 -21.62
C ILE A 407 -11.19 -7.10 -21.35
N ALA A 408 -10.04 -7.74 -21.46
CA ALA A 408 -9.89 -9.16 -21.19
C ALA A 408 -9.89 -9.46 -19.67
N PRO A 409 -10.25 -10.69 -19.26
CA PRO A 409 -10.29 -11.10 -17.86
C PRO A 409 -9.00 -10.85 -17.08
N GLY A 410 -9.12 -10.69 -15.76
CA GLY A 410 -7.96 -10.53 -14.88
C GLY A 410 -7.31 -9.15 -14.96
N SER A 411 -7.90 -8.19 -15.68
CA SER A 411 -7.35 -6.84 -15.87
C SER A 411 -8.01 -5.80 -14.96
N VAL A 412 -7.26 -4.78 -14.57
CA VAL A 412 -7.73 -3.62 -13.80
C VAL A 412 -7.62 -2.36 -14.67
N VAL A 413 -8.71 -1.60 -14.75
CA VAL A 413 -8.75 -0.27 -15.38
C VAL A 413 -9.20 0.73 -14.32
N GLU A 414 -8.33 1.67 -13.97
CA GLU A 414 -8.62 2.71 -12.99
C GLU A 414 -8.30 4.11 -13.50
N TYR A 415 -9.12 5.09 -13.10
CA TYR A 415 -8.93 6.51 -13.45
C TYR A 415 -8.62 6.74 -14.93
N SER A 416 -9.26 6.02 -15.85
CA SER A 416 -8.86 6.01 -17.25
C SER A 416 -10.02 6.28 -18.20
N ARG A 417 -9.68 6.74 -19.41
CA ARG A 417 -10.62 6.90 -20.54
C ARG A 417 -10.17 6.02 -21.69
N LEU A 418 -10.99 5.08 -22.13
CA LEU A 418 -10.69 4.15 -23.23
C LEU A 418 -11.69 4.34 -24.37
N GLY A 419 -11.17 4.61 -25.57
CA GLY A 419 -11.93 4.83 -26.79
C GLY A 419 -12.44 3.52 -27.42
N PRO A 420 -13.22 3.62 -28.51
CA PRO A 420 -13.97 2.50 -29.08
C PRO A 420 -13.10 1.49 -29.85
N HIS A 421 -11.81 1.77 -30.00
CA HIS A 421 -10.86 0.90 -30.73
C HIS A 421 -9.70 0.45 -29.83
N VAL A 422 -9.92 0.43 -28.52
CA VAL A 422 -8.95 -0.02 -27.53
C VAL A 422 -9.26 -1.44 -27.12
N SER A 423 -8.26 -2.33 -27.20
CA SER A 423 -8.31 -3.67 -26.63
C SER A 423 -7.23 -3.84 -25.55
N VAL A 424 -7.62 -4.38 -24.41
CA VAL A 424 -6.74 -4.62 -23.25
C VAL A 424 -6.62 -6.13 -23.04
N GLY A 425 -5.41 -6.66 -23.24
CA GLY A 425 -5.09 -8.08 -23.01
C GLY A 425 -5.17 -8.49 -21.54
N GLU A 426 -5.24 -9.80 -21.30
CA GLU A 426 -5.45 -10.39 -19.96
C GLU A 426 -4.39 -9.94 -18.95
N ASN A 427 -4.76 -9.94 -17.67
CA ASN A 427 -3.83 -9.68 -16.57
C ASN A 427 -3.09 -8.34 -16.69
N SER A 428 -3.77 -7.30 -17.17
CA SER A 428 -3.17 -5.98 -17.40
C SER A 428 -3.69 -4.92 -16.42
N ILE A 429 -2.89 -3.88 -16.17
CA ILE A 429 -3.27 -2.73 -15.35
C ILE A 429 -3.18 -1.47 -16.21
N ILE A 430 -4.30 -0.76 -16.35
CA ILE A 430 -4.37 0.57 -16.97
C ILE A 430 -4.75 1.58 -15.89
N SER A 431 -3.85 2.51 -15.60
CA SER A 431 -4.08 3.52 -14.55
C SER A 431 -3.85 4.93 -15.08
N SER A 432 -4.75 5.86 -14.73
CA SER A 432 -4.56 7.30 -14.97
C SER A 432 -4.23 7.64 -16.44
N SER A 433 -4.84 6.95 -17.40
CA SER A 433 -4.48 7.02 -18.82
C SER A 433 -5.67 7.35 -19.73
N CYS A 434 -5.40 8.02 -20.86
CA CYS A 434 -6.37 8.32 -21.90
C CYS A 434 -5.92 7.69 -23.21
N LEU A 435 -6.73 6.76 -23.74
CA LEU A 435 -6.46 6.02 -24.97
C LEU A 435 -7.60 6.31 -25.96
N ALA A 436 -7.42 7.28 -26.83
CA ALA A 436 -8.40 7.65 -27.85
C ALA A 436 -8.13 6.94 -29.19
N ALA A 437 -6.86 6.71 -29.52
CA ALA A 437 -6.46 6.02 -30.74
C ALA A 437 -6.72 4.50 -30.69
N THR A 438 -6.62 3.84 -31.86
CA THR A 438 -6.61 2.37 -31.95
C THR A 438 -5.36 1.82 -31.26
N VAL A 439 -5.56 1.15 -30.13
CA VAL A 439 -4.49 0.58 -29.32
C VAL A 439 -4.90 -0.80 -28.81
N ASP A 440 -4.15 -1.81 -29.23
CA ASP A 440 -4.21 -3.16 -28.67
C ASP A 440 -3.02 -3.36 -27.73
N LEU A 441 -3.34 -3.44 -26.45
CA LEU A 441 -2.40 -3.73 -25.39
C LEU A 441 -2.31 -5.23 -25.18
N LEU A 442 -1.08 -5.71 -25.04
CA LEU A 442 -0.78 -7.12 -24.90
C LEU A 442 -1.12 -7.61 -23.49
N PRO A 443 -1.31 -8.93 -23.29
CA PRO A 443 -1.46 -9.48 -21.95
C PRO A 443 -0.27 -9.17 -21.04
N ASN A 444 -0.51 -9.12 -19.72
CA ASN A 444 0.48 -8.81 -18.70
C ASN A 444 1.10 -7.41 -18.84
N SER A 445 0.36 -6.44 -19.38
CA SER A 445 0.83 -5.06 -19.54
C SER A 445 0.46 -4.18 -18.35
N PHE A 446 1.42 -3.42 -17.86
CA PHE A 446 1.19 -2.29 -16.97
C PHE A 446 1.31 -0.99 -17.77
N VAL A 447 0.30 -0.13 -17.70
CA VAL A 447 0.26 1.18 -18.36
C VAL A 447 -0.19 2.23 -17.36
N SER A 448 0.65 3.24 -17.10
CA SER A 448 0.29 4.37 -16.26
C SER A 448 0.88 5.68 -16.76
N SER A 449 0.01 6.68 -16.96
CA SER A 449 0.42 7.99 -17.48
C SER A 449 0.55 9.01 -16.36
N LEU A 450 1.60 9.83 -16.45
CA LEU A 450 1.89 10.92 -15.53
C LEU A 450 1.89 12.24 -16.28
N SER A 451 1.29 13.26 -15.67
CA SER A 451 1.48 14.66 -16.07
C SER A 451 2.78 15.17 -15.43
N LEU A 452 3.55 15.94 -16.19
CA LEU A 452 4.84 16.50 -15.82
C LEU A 452 4.82 18.01 -16.03
N ASN A 453 5.38 18.77 -15.10
CA ASN A 453 5.64 20.19 -15.27
C ASN A 453 7.09 20.38 -15.71
N ILE A 454 7.29 20.64 -16.99
CA ILE A 454 8.60 20.88 -17.59
C ILE A 454 8.64 22.35 -18.02
N GLU A 455 9.43 23.16 -17.32
CA GLU A 455 9.61 24.58 -17.62
C GLU A 455 8.27 25.36 -17.68
N GLY A 456 7.33 25.03 -16.78
CA GLY A 456 6.01 25.67 -16.71
C GLY A 456 5.00 25.13 -17.72
N ARG A 457 5.35 24.11 -18.51
CA ARG A 457 4.44 23.45 -19.46
C ARG A 457 4.05 22.06 -18.95
N VAL A 458 2.77 21.73 -19.09
CA VAL A 458 2.27 20.38 -18.82
C VAL A 458 2.63 19.50 -20.00
N MET A 459 3.39 18.45 -19.73
CA MET A 459 3.80 17.40 -20.66
C MET A 459 3.37 16.04 -20.10
N TYR A 460 3.38 14.99 -20.91
CA TYR A 460 2.91 13.67 -20.50
C TYR A 460 3.94 12.59 -20.81
N THR A 461 4.06 11.63 -19.91
CA THR A 461 4.88 10.43 -20.10
C THR A 461 4.15 9.22 -19.55
N THR A 462 4.19 8.10 -20.28
CA THR A 462 3.49 6.87 -19.93
C THR A 462 4.48 5.77 -19.62
N ILE A 463 4.44 5.27 -18.40
CA ILE A 463 5.11 4.06 -17.95
C ILE A 463 4.40 2.88 -18.62
N VAL A 464 5.14 2.16 -19.46
CA VAL A 464 4.72 0.86 -19.99
C VAL A 464 5.78 -0.17 -19.61
N CYS A 465 5.37 -1.25 -18.94
CA CYS A 465 6.24 -2.37 -18.58
C CYS A 465 5.40 -3.64 -18.35
N GLY A 466 6.05 -4.78 -18.17
CA GLY A 466 5.38 -6.01 -17.82
C GLY A 466 4.88 -5.94 -16.37
N VAL A 467 3.75 -6.57 -16.08
CA VAL A 467 3.25 -6.69 -14.69
C VAL A 467 4.26 -7.39 -13.78
N ASN A 468 5.10 -8.25 -14.36
CA ASN A 468 6.13 -9.02 -13.66
C ASN A 468 7.53 -8.40 -13.73
N ASP A 469 7.71 -7.25 -14.40
CA ASP A 469 9.02 -6.62 -14.52
C ASP A 469 9.48 -6.06 -13.17
N ASN A 470 10.69 -6.41 -12.75
CA ASN A 470 11.27 -5.90 -11.51
C ASN A 470 11.99 -4.58 -11.77
N LEU A 471 11.27 -3.47 -11.61
CA LEU A 471 11.81 -2.12 -11.86
C LEU A 471 12.99 -1.74 -10.95
N LYS A 472 13.09 -2.36 -9.77
CA LYS A 472 14.14 -2.11 -8.77
C LYS A 472 15.39 -2.97 -8.99
N ASN A 473 15.26 -4.08 -9.73
CA ASN A 473 16.42 -4.92 -10.03
C ASN A 473 17.47 -4.08 -10.74
N ASN A 474 18.72 -4.23 -10.31
CA ASN A 474 19.78 -3.34 -10.75
C ASN A 474 21.11 -4.05 -10.96
N VAL A 475 21.93 -3.45 -11.82
CA VAL A 475 23.30 -3.86 -12.12
C VAL A 475 24.24 -2.69 -11.87
N LYS A 476 25.55 -2.97 -11.74
CA LYS A 476 26.55 -1.92 -11.45
C LYS A 476 27.21 -1.38 -12.71
N LEU A 477 27.37 -2.23 -13.73
CA LEU A 477 28.10 -1.88 -14.96
C LEU A 477 27.18 -1.88 -16.19
N LEU A 478 27.45 -0.99 -17.14
CA LEU A 478 26.72 -0.94 -18.42
C LEU A 478 26.87 -2.24 -19.24
N SER A 479 27.96 -2.98 -19.04
CA SER A 479 28.17 -4.30 -19.66
C SER A 479 27.22 -5.38 -19.14
N GLU A 480 26.59 -5.15 -17.98
CA GLU A 480 25.71 -6.10 -17.30
C GLU A 480 24.23 -5.89 -17.64
N LEU A 481 23.89 -4.90 -18.48
CA LEU A 481 22.49 -4.56 -18.81
C LEU A 481 21.69 -5.73 -19.41
N GLN A 482 22.36 -6.72 -19.97
CA GLN A 482 21.73 -7.96 -20.45
C GLN A 482 21.05 -8.78 -19.34
N HIS A 483 21.39 -8.55 -18.08
CA HIS A 483 20.79 -9.23 -16.92
C HIS A 483 19.52 -8.56 -16.42
N LEU A 484 19.22 -7.34 -16.88
CA LEU A 484 17.93 -6.71 -16.67
C LEU A 484 16.95 -7.24 -17.72
N GLN A 485 15.69 -7.41 -17.30
CA GLN A 485 14.63 -7.92 -18.17
C GLN A 485 13.51 -6.91 -18.29
N PHE A 486 12.94 -6.79 -19.49
CA PHE A 486 11.76 -6.01 -19.79
C PHE A 486 10.84 -6.85 -20.67
N PHE A 487 9.64 -7.18 -20.18
CA PHE A 487 8.72 -8.11 -20.84
C PHE A 487 9.33 -9.48 -21.18
N GLY A 488 10.19 -9.99 -20.30
CA GLY A 488 10.82 -11.31 -20.44
C GLY A 488 11.96 -11.39 -21.47
N ILE A 489 12.35 -10.27 -22.09
CA ILE A 489 13.54 -10.20 -22.95
C ILE A 489 14.63 -9.33 -22.31
N SER A 490 15.86 -9.49 -22.78
CA SER A 490 17.01 -8.71 -22.32
C SER A 490 16.77 -7.21 -22.53
N PHE A 491 17.07 -6.40 -21.51
CA PHE A 491 16.96 -4.95 -21.62
C PHE A 491 17.87 -4.38 -22.72
N LEU A 492 19.04 -4.99 -22.93
CA LEU A 492 19.95 -4.62 -24.02
C LEU A 492 19.31 -4.86 -25.41
N GLU A 493 18.55 -5.94 -25.57
CA GLU A 493 17.79 -6.22 -26.79
C GLU A 493 16.68 -5.18 -27.00
N CYS A 494 15.98 -4.78 -25.93
CA CYS A 494 14.97 -3.71 -25.98
C CYS A 494 15.55 -2.38 -26.47
N LEU A 495 16.70 -1.96 -25.93
CA LEU A 495 17.37 -0.73 -26.33
C LEU A 495 17.73 -0.74 -27.82
N ASN A 496 18.21 -1.87 -28.34
CA ASN A 496 18.49 -2.03 -29.76
C ASN A 496 17.22 -1.91 -30.62
N LEU A 497 16.11 -2.53 -30.19
CA LEU A 497 14.82 -2.45 -30.88
C LEU A 497 14.24 -1.02 -30.89
N TRP A 498 14.52 -0.23 -29.86
CA TRP A 498 14.11 1.18 -29.78
C TRP A 498 15.13 2.14 -30.41
N GLY A 499 16.28 1.63 -30.85
CA GLY A 499 17.41 2.42 -31.36
C GLY A 499 18.03 3.37 -30.34
N LEU A 500 17.93 3.03 -29.05
CA LEU A 500 18.54 3.78 -27.95
C LEU A 500 19.98 3.33 -27.72
N ARG A 501 20.91 4.30 -27.66
CA ARG A 501 22.34 4.02 -27.45
C ARG A 501 22.64 3.82 -25.97
N VAL A 502 23.34 2.73 -25.66
CA VAL A 502 23.92 2.50 -24.32
C VAL A 502 25.00 3.55 -24.08
N SER A 503 24.75 4.45 -23.13
CA SER A 503 25.67 5.52 -22.74
C SER A 503 25.43 5.91 -21.28
N GLY A 504 26.33 6.71 -20.69
CA GLY A 504 26.13 7.26 -19.34
C GLY A 504 24.86 8.12 -19.21
N HIS A 505 24.35 8.67 -20.32
CA HIS A 505 23.11 9.46 -20.33
C HIS A 505 21.83 8.60 -20.37
N LEU A 506 21.93 7.29 -20.53
CA LEU A 506 20.75 6.41 -20.49
C LEU A 506 20.12 6.36 -19.11
N PHE A 507 20.91 6.55 -18.04
CA PHE A 507 20.43 6.46 -16.67
C PHE A 507 20.45 7.81 -15.97
N SER A 508 19.44 8.04 -15.15
CA SER A 508 19.36 9.14 -14.18
C SER A 508 20.12 8.77 -12.90
N GLY A 509 20.33 9.77 -12.03
CA GLY A 509 21.08 9.60 -10.78
C GLY A 509 22.61 9.61 -10.94
N ASN A 510 23.31 9.08 -9.93
CA ASN A 510 24.78 9.12 -9.81
C ASN A 510 25.50 7.93 -10.46
N GLY A 511 24.78 7.05 -11.16
CA GLY A 511 25.34 5.87 -11.83
C GLY A 511 25.77 4.72 -10.92
N ALA A 512 25.50 4.78 -9.62
CA ALA A 512 25.89 3.72 -8.67
C ALA A 512 25.04 2.44 -8.80
N SER A 513 23.85 2.56 -9.38
CA SER A 513 22.89 1.47 -9.58
C SER A 513 22.12 1.74 -10.88
N LEU A 514 22.11 0.78 -11.80
CA LEU A 514 21.47 0.90 -13.12
C LEU A 514 20.26 -0.04 -13.14
N SER A 515 19.05 0.51 -13.33
CA SER A 515 17.77 -0.22 -13.22
C SER A 515 16.75 0.31 -14.24
N LEU A 516 15.63 -0.39 -14.42
CA LEU A 516 14.53 0.14 -15.23
C LEU A 516 13.91 1.40 -14.61
N TRP A 517 13.95 1.54 -13.27
CA TRP A 517 13.44 2.70 -12.57
C TRP A 517 14.13 4.01 -12.96
N ASN A 518 15.46 3.95 -13.16
CA ASN A 518 16.27 5.13 -13.51
C ASN A 518 16.68 5.17 -14.98
N ALA A 519 16.25 4.22 -15.81
CA ALA A 519 16.48 4.22 -17.26
C ALA A 519 15.58 5.23 -17.99
N ARG A 520 16.17 6.08 -18.83
CA ARG A 520 15.49 7.06 -19.67
C ARG A 520 14.93 6.40 -20.93
N ILE A 521 13.82 5.69 -20.77
CA ILE A 521 13.16 4.93 -21.84
C ILE A 521 11.71 5.34 -22.08
N PHE A 522 11.16 6.28 -21.29
CA PHE A 522 9.78 6.71 -21.42
C PHE A 522 9.69 8.06 -22.17
N PRO A 523 9.06 8.11 -23.37
CA PRO A 523 8.97 9.33 -24.16
C PRO A 523 8.18 10.46 -23.49
N VAL A 524 8.56 11.71 -23.76
CA VAL A 524 7.85 12.91 -23.31
C VAL A 524 7.01 13.48 -24.45
N CYS A 525 5.68 13.46 -24.32
CA CYS A 525 4.74 13.91 -25.34
C CYS A 525 3.93 15.14 -24.88
N CYS A 526 3.29 15.83 -25.83
CA CYS A 526 2.45 16.99 -25.54
C CYS A 526 1.05 16.60 -25.04
N THR A 527 0.60 15.39 -25.35
CA THR A 527 -0.70 14.87 -24.91
C THR A 527 -0.58 13.47 -24.30
N MET A 528 -1.53 13.13 -23.44
CA MET A 528 -1.59 11.82 -22.79
C MET A 528 -1.82 10.68 -23.81
N ASP A 529 -2.67 10.89 -24.82
CA ASP A 529 -2.95 9.88 -25.87
C ASP A 529 -1.71 9.59 -26.73
N GLU A 530 -0.97 10.61 -27.15
CA GLU A 530 0.29 10.45 -27.89
C GLU A 530 1.33 9.69 -27.07
N SER A 531 1.42 10.00 -25.76
CA SER A 531 2.32 9.32 -24.83
C SER A 531 2.01 7.83 -24.74
N VAL A 532 0.75 7.46 -24.53
CA VAL A 532 0.34 6.05 -24.46
C VAL A 532 0.54 5.35 -25.79
N ALA A 533 0.15 5.97 -26.91
CA ALA A 533 0.28 5.37 -28.23
C ALA A 533 1.74 5.10 -28.60
N LEU A 534 2.66 6.00 -28.26
CA LEU A 534 4.10 5.82 -28.50
C LEU A 534 4.68 4.73 -27.59
N SER A 535 4.39 4.74 -26.29
CA SER A 535 4.85 3.70 -25.37
C SER A 535 4.29 2.31 -25.73
N ALA A 536 3.04 2.22 -26.21
CA ALA A 536 2.44 0.99 -26.70
C ALA A 536 3.15 0.47 -27.97
N LYS A 537 3.57 1.36 -28.89
CA LYS A 537 4.39 0.98 -30.06
C LYS A 537 5.76 0.44 -29.63
N MET A 538 6.39 1.05 -28.62
CA MET A 538 7.66 0.55 -28.06
C MET A 538 7.51 -0.84 -27.47
N LEU A 539 6.40 -1.11 -26.76
CA LEU A 539 6.10 -2.45 -26.26
C LEU A 539 5.84 -3.47 -27.39
N ARG A 540 5.07 -3.08 -28.41
CA ARG A 540 4.83 -3.96 -29.58
C ARG A 540 6.13 -4.29 -30.32
N ALA A 541 7.09 -3.36 -30.39
CA ALA A 541 8.40 -3.59 -30.99
C ALA A 541 9.20 -4.67 -30.23
N VAL A 542 9.18 -4.63 -28.89
CA VAL A 542 9.79 -5.67 -28.02
C VAL A 542 9.21 -7.05 -28.32
N GLN A 543 7.88 -7.14 -28.41
CA GLN A 543 7.18 -8.42 -28.56
C GLN A 543 7.24 -8.99 -29.98
N SER A 544 7.15 -8.13 -30.99
CA SER A 544 7.30 -8.53 -32.40
C SER A 544 8.76 -8.71 -32.83
N LYS A 545 9.72 -8.28 -32.00
CA LYS A 545 11.15 -8.18 -32.34
C LYS A 545 11.42 -7.37 -33.61
N LEU A 546 10.54 -6.40 -33.90
CA LEU A 546 10.69 -5.48 -35.02
C LEU A 546 11.24 -4.16 -34.52
N ALA A 547 12.32 -3.70 -35.17
CA ALA A 547 12.92 -2.42 -34.83
C ALA A 547 11.92 -1.27 -35.06
N LEU A 548 11.80 -0.41 -34.06
CA LEU A 548 11.01 0.81 -34.13
C LEU A 548 11.88 1.94 -34.71
N LYS A 549 11.27 2.84 -35.48
CA LYS A 549 11.92 4.10 -35.83
C LYS A 549 12.23 4.87 -34.53
N VAL A 550 13.47 5.33 -34.39
CA VAL A 550 13.90 6.15 -33.25
C VAL A 550 12.96 7.34 -33.11
N TYR A 551 12.52 7.58 -31.88
CA TYR A 551 11.78 8.78 -31.54
C TYR A 551 12.78 9.88 -31.21
N ASP A 552 12.69 11.00 -31.93
CA ASP A 552 13.67 12.09 -31.86
C ASP A 552 13.50 13.01 -30.63
N GLY A 553 12.49 12.75 -29.79
CA GLY A 553 12.19 13.55 -28.60
C GLY A 553 12.93 13.11 -27.34
N LYS A 554 12.57 13.74 -26.22
CA LYS A 554 13.18 13.47 -24.92
C LYS A 554 12.59 12.21 -24.29
N TYR A 555 13.44 11.47 -23.59
CA TYR A 555 13.04 10.36 -22.73
C TYR A 555 13.32 10.69 -21.27
N PHE A 556 12.45 10.23 -20.39
CA PHE A 556 12.62 10.28 -18.95
C PHE A 556 12.65 8.88 -18.34
N SER A 557 13.28 8.81 -17.17
CA SER A 557 13.13 7.68 -16.25
C SER A 557 11.94 7.87 -15.32
N ILE A 558 11.51 6.82 -14.63
CA ILE A 558 10.45 6.95 -13.61
C ILE A 558 10.90 7.88 -12.48
N GLU A 559 12.18 7.79 -12.07
CA GLU A 559 12.77 8.71 -11.09
C GLU A 559 12.66 10.19 -11.51
N GLU A 560 12.98 10.51 -12.76
CA GLU A 560 12.85 11.87 -13.29
C GLU A 560 11.38 12.27 -13.38
N MET A 561 10.50 11.38 -13.87
CA MET A 561 9.06 11.64 -13.94
C MET A 561 8.48 12.02 -12.58
N LEU A 562 8.90 11.35 -11.50
CA LEU A 562 8.43 11.67 -10.15
C LEU A 562 8.99 12.99 -9.61
N SER A 563 10.16 13.42 -10.09
CA SER A 563 10.75 14.72 -9.74
C SER A 563 10.05 15.90 -10.44
N TYR A 564 9.53 15.66 -11.66
CA TYR A 564 8.81 16.64 -12.48
C TYR A 564 7.29 16.52 -12.42
N LYS A 565 6.72 15.61 -11.61
CA LYS A 565 5.27 15.31 -11.61
C LYS A 565 4.41 16.57 -11.38
N ASP A 566 3.40 16.76 -12.21
CA ASP A 566 2.36 17.79 -12.01
C ASP A 566 1.14 17.17 -11.33
N VAL A 567 1.19 17.12 -10.00
CA VAL A 567 0.11 16.58 -9.17
C VAL A 567 -1.22 17.29 -9.43
N LYS A 568 -1.19 18.61 -9.66
CA LYS A 568 -2.43 19.39 -9.84
C LYS A 568 -3.14 18.97 -11.11
N ASP A 569 -2.41 18.81 -12.22
CA ASP A 569 -2.98 18.34 -13.47
C ASP A 569 -3.50 16.89 -13.37
N MET A 570 -2.74 16.00 -12.70
CA MET A 570 -3.18 14.62 -12.47
C MET A 570 -4.48 14.54 -11.66
N LEU A 571 -4.62 15.33 -10.59
CA LEU A 571 -5.84 15.39 -9.79
C LEU A 571 -7.00 16.04 -10.54
N LYS A 572 -6.71 17.05 -11.38
CA LYS A 572 -7.70 17.66 -12.27
C LYS A 572 -8.27 16.62 -13.25
N PHE A 573 -7.43 15.78 -13.84
CA PHE A 573 -7.89 14.69 -14.71
C PHE A 573 -8.81 13.71 -13.97
N ARG A 574 -8.43 13.27 -12.77
CA ARG A 574 -9.29 12.40 -11.94
C ARG A 574 -10.62 13.07 -11.56
N HIS A 575 -10.61 14.37 -11.29
CA HIS A 575 -11.80 15.15 -10.99
C HIS A 575 -12.74 15.29 -12.20
N GLN A 576 -12.21 15.49 -13.40
CA GLN A 576 -13.00 15.51 -14.63
C GLN A 576 -13.74 14.18 -14.84
N LEU A 577 -13.05 13.05 -14.67
CA LEU A 577 -13.68 11.72 -14.71
C LEU A 577 -14.81 11.62 -13.68
N TYR A 578 -14.55 12.05 -12.43
CA TYR A 578 -15.54 12.02 -11.36
C TYR A 578 -16.83 12.81 -11.70
N GLU A 579 -16.69 14.05 -12.20
CA GLU A 579 -17.82 14.90 -12.55
C GLU A 579 -18.63 14.31 -13.71
N GLU A 580 -17.97 13.82 -14.76
CA GLU A 580 -18.64 13.19 -15.90
C GLU A 580 -19.41 11.93 -15.49
N ILE A 581 -18.79 11.06 -14.68
CA ILE A 581 -19.43 9.85 -14.14
C ILE A 581 -20.64 10.23 -13.27
N SER A 582 -20.50 11.22 -12.38
CA SER A 582 -21.57 11.68 -11.50
C SER A 582 -22.77 12.20 -12.30
N VAL A 583 -22.52 13.02 -13.32
CA VAL A 583 -23.56 13.56 -14.20
C VAL A 583 -24.25 12.44 -14.99
N HIS A 584 -23.51 11.44 -15.46
CA HIS A 584 -24.08 10.29 -16.16
C HIS A 584 -25.01 9.47 -15.27
N GLN A 585 -24.56 9.13 -14.06
CA GLN A 585 -25.35 8.35 -13.10
C GLN A 585 -26.63 9.09 -12.66
N LEU A 586 -26.57 10.43 -12.52
CA LEU A 586 -27.76 11.24 -12.22
C LEU A 586 -28.79 11.19 -13.36
N LYS A 587 -28.33 11.20 -14.62
CA LYS A 587 -29.21 11.07 -15.79
C LYS A 587 -29.86 9.69 -15.85
N GLU A 588 -29.10 8.62 -15.62
CA GLU A 588 -29.64 7.25 -15.57
C GLU A 588 -30.69 7.09 -14.47
N LYS A 589 -30.41 7.59 -13.25
CA LYS A 589 -31.37 7.58 -12.13
C LYS A 589 -32.63 8.41 -12.39
N SER A 590 -32.54 9.48 -13.18
CA SER A 590 -33.69 10.31 -13.54
C SER A 590 -34.51 9.74 -14.70
N SER A 591 -33.96 8.77 -15.44
CA SER A 591 -34.62 8.08 -16.55
C SER A 591 -35.28 6.75 -16.17
N LEU A 592 -35.02 6.27 -14.95
CA LEU A 592 -35.67 5.13 -14.28
C LEU A 592 -36.82 5.64 -13.42
#